data_AF-A0AAE2YDY2-F1
#
_entry.id   AF-A0AAE2YDY2-F1
#
_cell.length_a   1.000
_cell.length_b   1.000
_cell.length_c   1.000
_cell.angle_alpha   90.00
_cell.angle_beta   90.00
_cell.angle_gamma   90.00
#
_symmetry.space_group_name_H-M   'P 1'
#
loop_
_entity.id
_entity.type
_entity.pdbx_description
1 polymer ?
#
loop_
_entity_poly.entity_id
_entity_poly.type
_entity_poly.pdbx_seq_one_letter_code
_entity_poly.pdbx_strand_id
1 'polypeptide(L)'
;RARRPVAFNTVATILDRLYKKKLVERELVREGGIYYVYSPALSRKEFEELVARNVLSGLFESFEEPTIMFLLENLNINNPEVIEEIKRQLKKIKSRGEPSK
;
A
#
# COMPACT_ATOMS: atom_id res chain seq x y z
N ARG A 1 7.74 -24.87 -13.78
CA ARG A 1 8.02 -23.89 -12.69
C ARG A 1 9.09 -24.50 -11.79
N ALA A 2 10.33 -23.98 -11.78
CA ALA A 2 11.41 -24.54 -10.98
C ALA A 2 11.14 -24.29 -9.48
N ARG A 3 11.14 -25.36 -8.66
CA ARG A 3 11.04 -25.25 -7.20
C ARG A 3 12.36 -24.67 -6.69
N ARG A 4 12.40 -23.37 -6.39
CA ARG A 4 13.53 -22.79 -5.65
C ARG A 4 13.53 -23.40 -4.24
N PRO A 5 14.63 -24.00 -3.77
CA PRO A 5 14.74 -24.41 -2.38
C PRO A 5 14.78 -23.16 -1.52
N VAL A 6 13.65 -22.81 -0.89
CA VAL A 6 13.59 -21.75 0.12
C VAL A 6 13.73 -22.41 1.48
N ALA A 7 14.63 -21.90 2.32
CA ALA A 7 14.81 -22.43 3.67
C ALA A 7 13.51 -22.24 4.48
N PHE A 8 13.11 -23.28 5.21
CA PHE A 8 11.88 -23.28 6.01
C PHE A 8 11.80 -22.07 6.96
N ASN A 9 12.90 -21.77 7.66
CA ASN A 9 12.96 -20.64 8.58
C ASN A 9 12.75 -19.29 7.89
N THR A 10 13.18 -19.15 6.64
CA THR A 10 12.95 -17.93 5.85
C THR A 10 11.46 -17.75 5.58
N VAL A 11 10.77 -18.82 5.17
CA VAL A 11 9.31 -18.78 4.96
C VAL A 11 8.59 -18.46 6.26
N ALA A 12 8.92 -19.15 7.35
CA ALA A 12 8.31 -18.93 8.66
C ALA A 12 8.50 -17.48 9.15
N THR A 13 9.71 -16.94 9.01
CA THR A 13 10.01 -15.55 9.41
C THR A 13 9.28 -14.53 8.54
N ILE A 14 9.16 -14.78 7.24
CA ILE A 14 8.40 -13.91 6.34
C ILE A 14 6.92 -13.93 6.72
N LEU A 15 6.33 -15.11 6.95
CA LEU A 15 4.93 -15.24 7.36
C LEU A 15 4.65 -14.55 8.70
N ASP A 16 5.56 -14.64 9.67
CA ASP A 16 5.45 -13.92 10.94
C ASP A 16 5.51 -12.39 10.76
N ARG A 17 6.40 -11.90 9.88
CA ARG A 17 6.47 -10.47 9.54
C ARG A 17 5.21 -9.98 8.83
N LEU A 18 4.67 -10.76 7.90
CA LEU A 18 3.43 -10.42 7.20
C LEU A 18 2.25 -10.39 8.17
N TYR A 19 2.18 -11.34 9.11
CA TYR A 19 1.15 -11.37 10.15
C TYR A 19 1.24 -10.13 11.06
N LYS A 20 2.45 -9.78 11.53
CA LYS A 20 2.68 -8.55 12.32
C LYS A 20 2.28 -7.27 11.57
N LYS A 21 2.45 -7.26 10.24
CA LYS A 21 2.01 -6.16 9.36
C LYS A 21 0.53 -6.21 9.00
N LYS A 22 -0.23 -7.18 9.54
CA LYS A 22 -1.66 -7.41 9.23
C LYS A 22 -1.93 -7.62 7.74
N LEU A 23 -0.96 -8.18 7.01
CA LEU A 23 -1.11 -8.52 5.58
C LEU A 23 -1.63 -9.94 5.38
N VAL A 24 -1.45 -10.79 6.38
CA VAL A 24 -1.98 -12.15 6.44
C VAL A 24 -2.58 -12.38 7.81
N GLU A 25 -3.59 -13.24 7.86
CA GLU A 25 -4.11 -13.81 9.09
C GLU A 25 -3.50 -15.19 9.31
N ARG A 26 -3.63 -15.71 10.53
CA ARG A 26 -3.24 -17.09 10.83
C ARG A 26 -4.20 -17.73 11.80
N GLU A 27 -4.46 -19.01 11.59
CA GLU A 27 -5.23 -19.87 12.46
C GLU A 27 -4.36 -21.01 13.00
N LEU A 28 -4.48 -21.32 14.29
CA LEU A 28 -3.78 -22.44 14.92
C LEU A 28 -4.61 -23.73 14.77
N VAL A 29 -4.13 -24.67 13.97
CA VAL A 29 -4.74 -25.99 13.80
C VAL A 29 -4.05 -26.98 14.74
N ARG A 30 -4.86 -27.84 15.38
CA ARG A 30 -4.40 -28.87 16.33
C ARG A 30 -4.69 -30.30 15.88
N GLU A 31 -5.48 -30.46 14.82
CA GLU A 31 -5.83 -31.76 14.26
C GLU A 31 -4.67 -32.30 13.39
N GLY A 32 -4.20 -33.51 13.70
CA GLY A 32 -3.07 -34.13 12.99
C GLY A 32 -1.70 -33.52 13.29
N GLY A 33 -1.61 -32.62 14.28
CA GLY A 33 -0.39 -31.91 14.67
C GLY A 33 -0.66 -30.43 15.00
N ILE A 34 0.34 -29.73 15.53
CA ILE A 34 0.23 -28.28 15.83
C ILE A 34 0.89 -27.48 14.70
N TYR A 35 0.10 -26.71 13.96
CA TYR A 35 0.61 -25.85 12.89
C TYR A 35 -0.29 -24.63 12.65
N TYR A 36 0.27 -23.63 11.96
CA TYR A 36 -0.48 -22.44 11.56
C TYR A 36 -0.91 -22.54 10.09
N VAL A 37 -2.16 -22.22 9.81
CA VAL A 37 -2.69 -21.99 8.46
C VAL A 37 -2.76 -20.49 8.25
N TYR A 38 -2.21 -19.99 7.13
CA TYR A 38 -2.19 -18.57 6.81
C TYR A 38 -3.10 -18.25 5.63
N SER A 39 -3.79 -17.13 5.71
CA SER A 39 -4.68 -16.60 4.65
C SER A 39 -4.42 -15.10 4.41
N PRO A 40 -4.68 -14.57 3.20
CA PRO A 40 -4.61 -13.13 2.97
C PRO A 40 -5.61 -12.38 3.85
N ALA A 41 -5.13 -11.34 4.54
CA ALA A 41 -5.99 -10.43 5.33
C ALA A 41 -6.63 -9.34 4.46
N LEU A 42 -6.08 -9.12 3.27
CA LEU A 42 -6.47 -8.07 2.34
C LEU A 42 -6.86 -8.69 1.00
N SER A 43 -7.86 -8.09 0.36
CA SER A 43 -8.09 -8.31 -1.06
C SER A 43 -6.90 -7.82 -1.87
N ARG A 44 -6.80 -8.31 -3.11
CA ARG A 44 -5.78 -7.86 -4.06
C ARG A 44 -5.80 -6.33 -4.25
N LYS A 45 -6.99 -5.75 -4.38
CA LYS A 45 -7.17 -4.31 -4.57
C LYS A 45 -6.69 -3.50 -3.37
N GLU A 46 -7.07 -3.91 -2.15
CA GLU A 46 -6.62 -3.23 -0.93
C GLU A 46 -5.11 -3.31 -0.75
N PHE A 47 -4.50 -4.45 -1.10
CA PHE A 47 -3.05 -4.59 -1.07
C PHE A 47 -2.35 -3.68 -2.08
N GLU A 48 -2.85 -3.60 -3.31
CA GLU A 48 -2.31 -2.71 -4.35
C GLU A 48 -2.40 -1.23 -3.93
N GLU A 49 -3.52 -0.81 -3.36
CA GLU A 49 -3.71 0.54 -2.82
C GLU A 49 -2.77 0.83 -1.63
N LEU A 50 -2.61 -0.13 -0.71
CA LEU A 50 -1.70 -0.01 0.43
C LEU A 50 -0.24 0.16 -0.02
N VAL A 51 0.20 -0.64 -0.98
CA VAL A 51 1.57 -0.57 -1.52
C VAL A 51 1.79 0.76 -2.22
N ALA A 52 0.87 1.19 -3.09
CA ALA A 52 0.98 2.47 -3.77
C ALA A 52 1.07 3.64 -2.78
N ARG A 53 0.20 3.63 -1.75
CA ARG A 53 0.22 4.64 -0.68
C ARG A 53 1.57 4.69 0.04
N ASN A 54 2.07 3.54 0.50
CA ASN A 54 3.32 3.50 1.28
C ASN A 54 4.52 3.98 0.46
N VAL A 55 4.58 3.61 -0.82
CA VAL A 55 5.65 4.06 -1.73
C VAL A 55 5.56 5.57 -1.94
N LEU A 56 4.38 6.09 -2.28
CA LEU A 56 4.18 7.52 -2.51
C LEU A 56 4.45 8.33 -1.24
N SER A 57 3.97 7.89 -0.07
CA SER A 57 4.25 8.54 1.21
C SER A 57 5.74 8.62 1.49
N GLY A 58 6.51 7.54 1.30
CA GLY A 58 7.96 7.57 1.49
C GLY A 58 8.68 8.51 0.51
N LEU A 59 8.20 8.60 -0.73
CA LEU A 59 8.71 9.56 -1.72
C LEU A 59 8.42 11.00 -1.32
N PHE A 60 7.19 11.32 -0.88
CA PHE A 60 6.86 12.65 -0.40
C PHE A 60 7.64 13.02 0.87
N GLU A 61 7.87 12.09 1.79
CA GLU A 61 8.66 12.34 3.01
C GLU A 61 10.14 12.62 2.73
N SER A 62 10.73 11.95 1.74
CA SER A 62 12.18 12.02 1.47
C SER A 62 12.55 12.96 0.31
N PHE A 63 11.64 13.18 -0.63
CA PHE A 63 11.88 13.84 -1.92
C PHE A 63 10.66 14.66 -2.36
N GLU A 64 10.07 15.46 -1.45
CA GLU A 64 8.80 16.16 -1.67
C GLU A 64 8.76 16.92 -3.01
N GLU A 65 9.63 17.91 -3.18
CA GLU A 65 9.63 18.80 -4.35
C GLU A 65 9.91 18.05 -5.67
N PRO A 66 10.93 17.18 -5.78
CA PRO A 66 11.11 16.33 -6.97
C PRO A 66 9.91 15.41 -7.25
N THR A 67 9.28 14.86 -6.22
CA THR A 67 8.12 13.97 -6.37
C THR A 67 6.91 14.74 -6.92
N ILE A 68 6.65 15.94 -6.41
CA ILE A 68 5.61 16.82 -6.93
C ILE A 68 5.88 17.17 -8.39
N MET A 69 7.10 17.59 -8.72
CA MET A 69 7.45 17.97 -10.09
C MET A 69 7.27 16.81 -11.06
N PHE A 70 7.81 15.64 -10.72
CA PHE A 70 7.67 14.43 -11.53
C PHE A 70 6.20 14.06 -11.74
N LEU A 71 5.37 14.10 -10.69
CA LEU A 71 3.94 13.84 -10.82
C LEU A 71 3.29 14.87 -11.74
N LEU A 72 3.62 16.16 -11.63
CA LEU A 72 3.06 17.18 -12.51
C LEU A 72 3.46 16.96 -13.97
N GLU A 73 4.71 16.61 -14.25
CA GLU A 73 5.20 16.34 -15.62
C GLU A 73 4.57 15.09 -16.24
N ASN A 74 4.27 14.08 -15.43
CA ASN A 74 3.77 12.78 -15.89
C ASN A 74 2.24 12.67 -15.84
N LEU A 75 1.57 13.53 -15.07
CA LEU A 75 0.15 13.76 -15.24
C LEU A 75 -0.03 14.37 -16.62
N ASN A 76 -1.04 13.92 -17.35
CA ASN A 76 -1.37 14.48 -18.66
C ASN A 76 -2.00 15.87 -18.47
N ILE A 77 -1.28 16.83 -17.90
CA ILE A 77 -1.74 18.18 -17.55
C ILE A 77 -2.14 18.96 -18.81
N ASN A 78 -1.74 18.49 -19.99
CA ASN A 78 -2.28 18.99 -21.26
C ASN A 78 -3.75 18.58 -21.50
N ASN A 79 -4.32 17.66 -20.72
CA ASN A 79 -5.73 17.31 -20.72
C ASN A 79 -6.49 18.22 -19.72
N PRO A 80 -7.38 19.11 -20.20
CA PRO A 80 -8.17 19.98 -19.33
C PRO A 80 -9.02 19.23 -18.30
N GLU A 81 -9.49 18.02 -18.60
CA GLU A 81 -10.30 17.21 -17.68
C GLU A 81 -9.50 16.77 -16.45
N VAL A 82 -8.21 16.45 -16.64
CA VAL A 82 -7.30 16.06 -15.56
C VAL A 82 -7.02 17.26 -14.66
N ILE A 83 -6.80 18.45 -15.24
CA ILE A 83 -6.64 19.69 -14.48
C ILE A 83 -7.87 19.99 -13.63
N GLU A 84 -9.06 19.89 -14.22
CA GLU A 84 -10.31 20.15 -13.49
C GLU A 84 -10.54 19.13 -12.38
N GLU A 85 -10.19 17.86 -12.60
CA GLU A 85 -10.22 16.85 -11.54
C GLU A 85 -9.29 17.21 -10.37
N ILE A 86 -8.04 17.59 -10.67
CA ILE A 86 -7.07 18.00 -9.64
C ILE A 86 -7.59 19.21 -8.87
N LYS A 87 -8.06 20.26 -9.56
CA LYS A 87 -8.66 21.45 -8.93
C LYS A 87 -9.83 21.09 -8.01
N ARG A 88 -10.70 20.19 -8.47
CA ARG A 88 -11.86 19.72 -7.69
C ARG A 88 -11.42 19.01 -6.41
N GLN A 89 -10.43 18.13 -6.48
CA GLN A 89 -9.90 17.42 -5.32
C GLN A 89 -9.20 18.39 -4.35
N LEU A 90 -8.40 19.32 -4.85
CA LEU A 90 -7.75 20.37 -4.03
C LEU A 90 -8.78 21.24 -3.30
N LYS A 91 -9.88 21.63 -3.97
CA LYS A 91 -10.97 22.39 -3.34
C LYS A 91 -11.61 21.62 -2.18
N LYS A 92 -11.87 20.31 -2.35
CA LYS A 92 -12.43 19.45 -1.29
C LYS A 92 -11.48 19.32 -0.09
N ILE A 93 -10.18 19.23 -0.34
CA ILE A 93 -9.16 19.15 0.73
C ILE A 93 -9.11 20.47 1.50
N LYS A 94 -9.08 21.61 0.80
CA LYS A 94 -9.06 22.94 1.44
C LYS A 94 -10.30 23.19 2.29
N SER A 95 -11.49 22.80 1.83
CA SER A 95 -12.73 22.91 2.61
C SER A 95 -12.79 21.99 3.83
N ARG A 96 -11.97 20.93 3.89
CA ARG A 96 -11.85 20.06 5.08
C ARG A 96 -10.82 20.58 6.09
N GLY A 97 -9.94 21.50 5.70
CA GLY A 97 -8.83 22.01 6.49
C GLY A 97 -9.01 23.42 7.05
N GLU A 98 -10.15 24.09 6.83
CA GLU A 98 -10.50 25.32 7.54
C GLU A 98 -11.25 24.94 8.84
N PRO A 99 -10.63 24.99 10.03
CA PRO A 99 -11.42 25.06 11.25
C PRO A 99 -12.22 26.36 11.20
N SER A 100 -13.53 26.27 11.51
CA SER A 100 -14.36 27.44 11.74
C SER A 100 -13.60 28.46 12.58
N LYS A 101 -13.48 29.67 12.03
CA LYS A 101 -13.17 30.87 12.79
C LYS A 101 -14.18 31.09 13.91
#